data_AF-A0A382QAR1-F1
#
_entry.id   AF-A0A382QAR1-F1
#
_cell.length_a   1.000
_cell.length_b   1.000
_cell.length_c   1.000
_cell.angle_alpha   90.00
_cell.angle_beta   90.00
_cell.angle_gamma   90.00
#
_symmetry.space_group_name_H-M   'P 1'
#
loop_
_entity.id
_entity.type
_entity.pdbx_description
1 polymer ?
#
loop_
_entity_poly.entity_id
_entity_poly.type
_entity_poly.pdbx_seq_one_letter_code
_entity_poly.pdbx_strand_id
1 'polypeptide(L)' 'MGGLWEFPGGKREPRESFKECLVRELREELGIEVALGQAFEEITHEYPGKTIHLKFFLCRLAKGEPRAIG' A
#
# COMPACT_ATOMS: atom_id res chain seq x y z
N MET A 1 3.46 -5.19 19.70
CA MET A 1 3.23 -6.60 19.31
C MET A 1 3.19 -6.66 17.80
N GLY A 2 4.33 -6.90 17.16
CA GLY A 2 4.37 -7.39 15.78
C GLY A 2 4.21 -8.91 15.76
N GLY A 3 3.74 -9.48 14.67
CA GLY A 3 3.53 -10.94 14.54
C GLY A 3 2.29 -11.35 13.75
N LEU A 4 1.49 -10.39 13.28
CA LEU A 4 0.42 -10.63 12.32
C LEU A 4 0.89 -10.22 10.93
N TRP A 5 0.34 -10.86 9.91
CA TRP A 5 0.56 -10.47 8.52
C TRP A 5 -0.13 -9.13 8.24
N GLU A 6 0.55 -8.28 7.50
CA GLU A 6 0.01 -7.04 6.97
C GLU A 6 0.25 -6.96 5.46
N PHE A 7 -0.57 -6.15 4.80
CA PHE A 7 -0.32 -5.81 3.40
C PHE A 7 0.70 -4.68 3.33
N PRO A 8 1.66 -4.75 2.41
CA PRO A 8 2.60 -3.66 2.19
C PRO A 8 1.87 -2.42 1.64
N GLY A 9 2.32 -1.25 2.04
CA GLY A 9 1.68 0.02 1.73
C GLY A 9 1.70 0.98 2.91
N GLY A 10 1.23 2.21 2.66
CA GLY A 10 1.35 3.25 3.67
C GLY A 10 0.39 4.41 3.46
N LYS A 11 0.69 5.51 4.17
CA LYS A 11 -0.18 6.68 4.18
C LYS A 11 0.10 7.55 2.98
N ARG A 12 -0.97 7.90 2.27
CA ARG A 12 -0.91 8.89 1.18
C ARG A 12 -0.40 10.24 1.68
N GLU A 13 0.62 10.75 1.01
CA GLU A 13 1.14 12.09 1.18
C GLU A 13 0.23 13.15 0.53
N PRO A 14 0.37 14.44 0.90
CA PRO A 14 -0.30 15.51 0.19
C PRO A 14 0.13 15.55 -1.29
N ARG A 15 -0.84 15.70 -2.20
CA ARG A 15 -0.65 15.86 -3.65
C ARG A 15 -0.30 14.61 -4.46
N GLU A 16 -0.08 13.45 -3.85
CA GLU A 16 -0.02 12.18 -4.58
C GLU A 16 -1.41 11.52 -4.68
N SER A 17 -1.67 10.77 -5.74
CA SER A 17 -2.81 9.86 -5.85
C SER A 17 -2.58 8.60 -5.00
N PHE A 18 -3.64 7.86 -4.69
CA PHE A 18 -3.51 6.57 -3.99
C PHE A 18 -2.65 5.56 -4.75
N LYS A 19 -2.65 5.64 -6.10
CA LYS A 19 -1.81 4.79 -6.94
C LYS A 19 -0.33 5.16 -6.80
N GLU A 20 -0.02 6.45 -6.88
CA GLU A 20 1.36 6.94 -6.70
C GLU A 20 1.90 6.59 -5.31
N CYS A 21 1.09 6.78 -4.27
CA CYS A 21 1.39 6.34 -2.91
C CYS A 21 1.77 4.86 -2.87
N LEU A 22 0.91 3.97 -3.37
CA LEU A 22 1.19 2.54 -3.31
C LEU A 22 2.46 2.14 -4.09
N VAL A 23 2.73 2.75 -5.26
CA VAL A 23 3.99 2.49 -5.98
C VAL A 23 5.21 2.92 -5.18
N ARG A 24 5.15 4.09 -4.52
CA ARG A 24 6.23 4.60 -3.67
C ARG A 24 6.49 3.66 -2.49
N GLU A 25 5.44 3.31 -1.74
CA GLU A 25 5.54 2.45 -0.56
C GLU A 25 6.07 1.05 -0.93
N LEU A 26 5.60 0.44 -2.03
CA LEU A 26 6.12 -0.87 -2.46
C LEU A 26 7.60 -0.83 -2.89
N ARG A 27 8.09 0.32 -3.36
CA ARG A 27 9.51 0.51 -3.63
C ARG A 27 10.31 0.69 -2.35
N GLU A 28 9.79 1.45 -1.40
CA GLU A 28 10.46 1.76 -0.12
C GLU A 28 10.50 0.56 0.82
N GLU A 29 9.39 -0.16 0.97
CA GLU A 29 9.26 -1.29 1.89
C GLU A 29 9.79 -2.61 1.30
N LEU A 30 9.60 -2.81 -0.01
CA LEU A 30 9.86 -4.10 -0.65
C LEU A 30 10.90 -4.09 -1.79
N GLY A 31 11.32 -2.91 -2.26
CA GLY A 31 12.31 -2.78 -3.34
C GLY A 31 11.82 -3.28 -4.71
N ILE A 32 10.51 -3.30 -4.93
CA ILE A 32 9.92 -3.82 -6.17
C ILE A 32 9.26 -2.74 -7.00
N GLU A 33 9.14 -3.01 -8.30
CA GLU A 33 8.30 -2.22 -9.20
C GLU A 33 7.08 -3.05 -9.59
N VAL A 34 5.90 -2.45 -9.54
CA VAL A 34 4.63 -3.11 -9.87
C VAL A 34 3.89 -2.39 -10.98
N ALA A 35 3.19 -3.16 -11.82
CA ALA A 35 2.15 -2.65 -12.67
C ALA A 35 0.84 -2.61 -11.86
N LEU A 36 0.33 -1.41 -11.59
CA LEU A 36 -0.93 -1.22 -10.89
C LEU A 36 -2.12 -1.49 -11.81
N GLY A 37 -3.03 -2.33 -11.33
CA GLY A 37 -4.31 -2.61 -11.94
C GLY A 37 -5.43 -1.71 -11.40
N GLN A 38 -6.64 -2.26 -11.40
CA GLN A 38 -7.83 -1.62 -10.85
C GLN A 38 -7.83 -1.63 -9.32
N ALA A 39 -8.57 -0.70 -8.73
CA ALA A 39 -8.93 -0.78 -7.32
C ALA A 39 -9.69 -2.10 -7.09
N PHE A 40 -9.30 -2.82 -6.04
CA PHE A 40 -9.91 -4.08 -5.67
C PHE A 40 -11.01 -3.87 -4.64
N GLU A 41 -10.69 -3.16 -3.57
CA GLU A 41 -11.60 -2.95 -2.44
C GLU A 41 -11.27 -1.64 -1.72
N GLU A 42 -12.29 -1.04 -1.11
CA GLU A 42 -12.17 0.15 -0.28
C GLU A 42 -12.88 -0.11 1.05
N ILE A 43 -12.16 0.08 2.14
CA ILE A 43 -12.68 -0.12 3.49
C ILE A 43 -12.51 1.18 4.26
N THR A 44 -13.60 1.67 4.84
CA THR A 44 -13.56 2.78 5.79
C THR A 44 -13.86 2.24 7.16
N HIS A 45 -12.96 2.50 8.11
CA HIS A 45 -13.16 2.15 9.51
C HIS A 45 -13.11 3.40 10.38
N GLU A 46 -14.14 3.59 11.18
CA GLU A 46 -14.28 4.70 12.11
C GLU A 46 -13.88 4.26 13.51
N TYR A 47 -12.81 4.85 14.03
CA TYR A 47 -12.43 4.75 15.43
C TYR A 47 -12.81 6.05 16.15
N PRO A 48 -12.99 6.03 17.48
CA PRO A 48 -13.11 7.27 18.24
C PRO A 48 -11.92 8.21 17.95
N GLY A 49 -12.20 9.37 17.34
CA GLY A 49 -11.20 10.40 17.03
C GLY A 49 -10.38 10.20 15.74
N LYS A 50 -10.59 9.13 14.96
CA LYS A 50 -9.95 8.98 13.63
C LYS A 50 -10.77 8.10 12.69
N THR A 51 -10.81 8.48 11.42
CA THR A 51 -11.33 7.63 10.34
C THR A 51 -10.17 7.14 9.49
N ILE A 52 -10.10 5.83 9.26
CA ILE A 52 -9.09 5.22 8.40
C ILE A 52 -9.76 4.78 7.10
N HIS A 53 -9.23 5.25 5.97
CA HIS A 53 -9.63 4.84 4.63
C HIS A 53 -8.53 3.96 4.04
N LEU A 54 -8.82 2.69 3.83
CA LEU A 54 -7.94 1.72 3.19
C LEU A 54 -8.41 1.48 1.75
N LYS A 55 -7.48 1.50 0.80
CA LYS A 55 -7.76 1.29 -0.62
C LYS A 55 -6.79 0.27 -1.18
N PHE A 56 -7.32 -0.88 -1.56
CA PHE A 56 -6.56 -2.01 -2.08
C PHE A 56 -6.54 -1.97 -3.61
N PHE A 57 -5.42 -2.35 -4.19
CA PHE A 57 -5.25 -2.41 -5.64
C PHE A 57 -4.69 -3.77 -6.05
N LEU A 58 -5.19 -4.30 -7.17
CA LEU A 58 -4.56 -5.46 -7.79
C LEU A 58 -3.22 -5.02 -8.39
N CYS A 59 -2.15 -5.72 -8.03
CA CYS A 59 -0.80 -5.41 -8.47
C CYS A 59 -0.20 -6.63 -9.19
N ARG A 60 0.53 -6.39 -10.27
CA ARG A 60 1.39 -7.40 -10.89
C ARG A 60 2.84 -7.00 -10.69
N LEU A 61 3.65 -7.90 -10.13
CA LEU A 61 5.10 -7.71 -10.03
C LEU A 61 5.67 -7.51 -11.43
N ALA A 62 6.33 -6.37 -11.64
CA ALA A 62 6.96 -6.04 -12.91
C ALA A 62 8.48 -6.24 -12.84
N LYS A 63 9.11 -5.91 -11.72
CA LYS A 63 10.55 -6.05 -11.51
C LYS A 63 10.91 -6.17 -10.03
N GLY A 64 12.02 -6.87 -9.77
CA GLY A 64 12.55 -7.11 -8.43
C GLY A 64 12.01 -8.39 -7.81
N GLU A 65 12.51 -8.71 -6.63
CA GLU A 65 12.03 -9.80 -5.78
C GLU A 65 11.62 -9.17 -4.45
N PRO A 66 10.37 -9.35 -3.97
CA PRO A 66 9.92 -8.74 -2.72
C PRO A 66 10.78 -9.21 -1.55
N ARG A 67 11.37 -8.26 -0.81
CA ARG A 67 12.13 -8.50 0.41
C ARG A 67 11.81 -7.40 1.39
N ALA A 68 11.72 -7.68 2.68
CA ALA A 68 11.59 -6.61 3.67
C ALA A 68 12.87 -5.75 3.66
N ILE A 69 12.74 -4.47 3.27
CA ILE A 69 13.84 -3.48 3.26
C ILE A 69 13.75 -2.55 4.48
N GLY A 70 12.57 -2.45 5.11
CA GLY A 70 12.31 -1.70 6.34
C GLY A 70 12.49 -2.50 7.62
#